data_AF-A0A6N8G818-F1
#
_entry.id   AF-A0A6N8G818-F1
#
_cell.length_a   1.000
_cell.length_b   1.000
_cell.length_c   1.000
_cell.angle_alpha   90.00
_cell.angle_beta   90.00
_cell.angle_gamma   90.00
#
_symmetry.space_group_name_H-M   'P 1'
#
loop_
_entity.id
_entity.type
_entity.pdbx_description
1 polymer ?
#
loop_
_entity_poly.entity_id
_entity_poly.type
_entity_poly.pdbx_seq_one_letter_code
_entity_poly.pdbx_strand_id
1 'polypeptide(L)'
;MGTTSVQPRNHLEISIASIWQKVLKIENIGIYDNFFEIGGHSLLLLQVHSQLCEIFSTNLLVIDLFKYPTISSLADFLGLANTNELSNVHQTEARNEQLKKGKTRINQFLKISKRNNL
;
A
#
# COMPACT_ATOMS: atom_id res chain seq x y z
N MET A 1 -0.32 -9.65 33.05
CA MET A 1 0.40 -8.41 32.67
C MET A 1 -0.39 -7.78 31.53
N GLY A 2 -1.18 -6.75 31.81
CA GLY A 2 -2.05 -6.13 30.81
C GLY A 2 -1.21 -5.37 29.80
N THR A 3 -1.19 -5.82 28.55
CA THR A 3 -0.65 -5.04 27.45
C THR A 3 -1.56 -3.82 27.31
N THR A 4 -1.00 -2.62 27.50
CA THR A 4 -1.64 -1.33 27.26
C THR A 4 -1.86 -1.13 25.75
N SER A 5 -2.68 -2.00 25.18
CA SER A 5 -3.11 -1.94 23.80
C SER A 5 -4.14 -0.82 23.72
N VAL A 6 -3.70 0.33 23.20
CA VAL A 6 -4.59 1.48 23.06
C VAL A 6 -5.64 1.13 22.01
N GLN A 7 -6.90 1.12 22.44
CA GLN A 7 -8.01 0.76 21.58
C GLN A 7 -8.25 1.84 20.50
N PRO A 8 -8.82 1.46 19.34
CA PRO A 8 -9.26 2.39 18.33
C PRO A 8 -10.18 3.47 18.90
N ARG A 9 -9.84 4.73 18.63
CA ARG A 9 -10.51 5.94 19.13
C ARG A 9 -11.57 6.44 18.16
N ASN A 10 -11.34 6.23 16.86
CA ASN A 10 -12.16 6.76 15.78
C ASN A 10 -12.69 5.66 14.85
N HIS A 11 -13.77 5.92 14.12
CA HIS A 11 -14.36 4.95 13.18
C HIS A 11 -13.35 4.47 12.11
N LEU A 12 -12.45 5.36 11.66
CA LEU A 12 -11.39 5.02 10.70
C LEU A 12 -10.40 4.00 11.29
N GLU A 13 -9.93 4.24 12.52
CA GLU A 13 -9.05 3.30 13.24
C GLU A 13 -9.75 1.95 13.48
N ILE A 14 -11.05 1.95 13.82
CA ILE A 14 -11.85 0.72 14.00
C ILE A 14 -11.90 -0.11 12.73
N SER A 15 -12.17 0.54 11.58
CA SER A 15 -12.25 -0.14 10.28
C SER A 15 -10.90 -0.73 9.87
N ILE A 16 -9.80 0.02 10.03
CA ILE A 16 -8.45 -0.50 9.76
C ILE A 16 -8.13 -1.67 10.70
N ALA A 17 -8.38 -1.51 12.00
CA ALA A 17 -8.14 -2.56 12.98
C ALA A 17 -8.88 -3.86 12.62
N SER A 18 -10.15 -3.78 12.23
CA SER A 18 -10.93 -4.94 11.79
C SER A 18 -10.32 -5.63 10.57
N ILE A 19 -9.80 -4.88 9.59
CA ILE A 19 -9.13 -5.47 8.40
C ILE A 19 -7.87 -6.20 8.85
N TRP A 20 -7.07 -5.59 9.71
CA TRP A 20 -5.83 -6.16 10.22
C TRP A 20 -6.09 -7.42 11.03
N GLN A 21 -7.09 -7.41 11.92
CA GLN A 21 -7.50 -8.58 12.70
C GLN A 21 -7.88 -9.75 11.79
N LYS A 22 -8.63 -9.50 10.71
CA LYS A 22 -9.03 -10.54 9.75
C LYS A 22 -7.85 -11.10 8.97
N VAL A 23 -6.92 -10.25 8.54
CA VAL A 23 -5.78 -10.66 7.71
C VAL A 23 -4.69 -11.35 8.55
N LEU A 24 -4.35 -10.79 9.72
CA LEU A 24 -3.34 -11.32 10.63
C LEU A 24 -3.86 -12.45 11.52
N LYS A 25 -5.18 -12.61 11.63
CA LYS A 25 -5.85 -13.56 12.54
C LYS A 25 -5.48 -13.33 14.02
N ILE A 26 -5.36 -12.06 14.40
CA ILE A 26 -5.05 -11.62 15.77
C ILE A 26 -6.29 -10.89 16.30
N GLU A 27 -6.78 -11.28 17.48
CA GLU A 27 -8.01 -10.70 18.05
C GLU A 27 -7.78 -9.32 18.67
N ASN A 28 -6.64 -9.07 19.29
CA ASN A 28 -6.34 -7.81 19.97
C ASN A 28 -5.13 -7.14 19.30
N ILE A 29 -5.41 -6.12 18.49
CA ILE A 29 -4.39 -5.29 17.84
C ILE A 29 -4.57 -3.87 18.36
N GLY A 30 -3.53 -3.32 18.96
CA GLY A 30 -3.47 -1.94 19.42
C GLY A 30 -3.20 -0.99 18.26
N ILE A 31 -3.66 0.26 18.38
CA ILE A 31 -3.49 1.23 17.29
C ILE A 31 -2.03 1.62 17.01
N TYR A 32 -1.15 1.39 17.98
CA TYR A 32 0.29 1.66 17.89
C TYR A 32 1.10 0.41 17.57
N ASP A 33 0.44 -0.75 17.43
CA ASP A 33 1.14 -1.97 17.04
C ASP A 33 1.62 -1.84 15.60
N ASN A 34 2.90 -2.13 15.41
CA ASN A 34 3.50 -2.13 14.08
C ASN A 34 3.11 -3.42 13.35
N PHE A 35 2.56 -3.28 12.15
CA PHE A 35 2.14 -4.38 11.28
C PHE A 35 3.20 -5.47 11.16
N PHE A 36 4.45 -5.09 10.95
CA PHE A 36 5.56 -6.02 10.72
C PHE A 36 6.04 -6.68 12.02
N GLU A 37 5.90 -6.01 13.17
CA GLU A 37 6.31 -6.56 14.47
C GLU A 37 5.29 -7.59 14.99
N ILE A 38 4.02 -7.46 14.64
CA ILE A 38 2.95 -8.40 15.00
C ILE A 38 2.81 -9.58 14.01
N GLY A 39 3.79 -9.77 13.12
CA GLY A 39 3.83 -10.90 12.18
C GLY A 39 3.30 -10.61 10.78
N GLY A 40 3.05 -9.35 10.45
CA GLY A 40 2.72 -8.91 9.10
C GLY A 40 3.89 -9.02 8.13
N HIS A 41 3.59 -9.41 6.89
CA HIS A 41 4.57 -9.53 5.81
C HIS A 41 3.97 -9.10 4.47
N SER A 42 4.78 -9.02 3.41
CA SER A 42 4.42 -8.41 2.12
C SER A 42 3.12 -8.93 1.50
N LEU A 43 2.83 -10.23 1.61
CA LEU A 43 1.58 -10.81 1.11
C LEU A 43 0.35 -10.34 1.91
N LEU A 44 0.45 -10.35 3.25
CA LEU A 44 -0.61 -9.84 4.12
C LEU A 44 -0.80 -8.33 3.92
N LEU A 45 0.28 -7.59 3.74
CA LEU A 45 0.25 -6.16 3.45
C LEU A 45 -0.51 -5.87 2.14
N LEU A 46 -0.31 -6.69 1.11
CA LEU A 46 -1.04 -6.57 -0.16
C LEU A 46 -2.54 -6.90 -0.01
N GLN A 47 -2.88 -7.88 0.84
CA GLN A 47 -4.28 -8.19 1.16
C GLN A 47 -4.96 -7.05 1.94
N VAL A 48 -4.27 -6.45 2.91
CA VAL A 48 -4.74 -5.26 3.64
C VAL A 48 -4.92 -4.10 2.65
N HIS A 49 -3.93 -3.83 1.80
CA HIS A 49 -4.00 -2.78 0.78
C HIS A 49 -5.21 -2.92 -0.13
N SER A 50 -5.47 -4.12 -0.66
CA SER A 50 -6.64 -4.37 -1.50
C SER A 50 -7.96 -4.07 -0.79
N GLN A 51 -8.11 -4.50 0.47
CA GLN A 51 -9.33 -4.24 1.25
C GLN A 51 -9.50 -2.76 1.61
N LEU A 52 -8.40 -2.06 1.92
CA LEU A 52 -8.44 -0.63 2.21
C LEU A 52 -8.88 0.16 0.98
N CYS A 53 -8.34 -0.14 -0.20
CA CYS A 53 -8.76 0.50 -1.45
C CYS A 53 -10.24 0.25 -1.76
N GLU A 54 -10.74 -0.95 -1.49
CA GLU A 54 -12.15 -1.30 -1.69
C GLU A 54 -13.08 -0.55 -0.73
N ILE A 55 -12.73 -0.45 0.55
CA ILE A 55 -13.57 0.17 1.58
C ILE A 55 -13.55 1.69 1.52
N PHE A 56 -12.36 2.28 1.34
CA PHE A 56 -12.19 3.73 1.41
C PHE A 56 -12.25 4.41 0.05
N SER A 57 -12.29 3.67 -1.07
CA SER A 57 -12.23 4.21 -2.44
C SER A 57 -11.04 5.16 -2.67
N THR A 58 -9.95 5.00 -1.92
CA THR A 58 -8.77 5.87 -1.95
C THR A 58 -7.68 5.32 -2.86
N ASN A 59 -6.90 6.20 -3.50
CA ASN A 59 -5.70 5.84 -4.25
C ASN A 59 -4.49 5.63 -3.31
N LEU A 60 -4.63 4.68 -2.39
CA LEU A 60 -3.58 4.31 -1.44
C LEU A 60 -2.46 3.59 -2.20
N LEU A 61 -1.20 4.01 -2.08
CA LEU A 61 -0.08 3.26 -2.65
C LEU A 61 0.42 2.23 -1.64
N VAL A 62 0.89 1.08 -2.13
CA VAL A 62 1.47 0.03 -1.27
C VAL A 62 2.65 0.56 -0.45
N ILE A 63 3.43 1.50 -1.02
CA ILE A 63 4.56 2.14 -0.32
C ILE A 63 4.11 2.94 0.90
N ASP A 64 2.89 3.46 0.93
CA ASP A 64 2.38 4.23 2.05
C ASP A 64 2.10 3.33 3.27
N LEU A 65 1.72 2.06 3.07
CA LEU A 65 1.60 1.09 4.17
C LEU A 65 2.96 0.77 4.82
N PHE A 66 4.07 0.88 4.07
CA PHE A 66 5.41 0.75 4.64
C PHE A 66 5.84 2.00 5.43
N LYS A 67 5.41 3.19 5.00
CA LYS A 67 5.70 4.45 5.69
C LYS A 67 4.87 4.61 6.97
N TYR A 68 3.64 4.11 6.95
CA TYR A 68 2.69 4.20 8.05
C TYR A 68 2.33 2.79 8.56
N PRO A 69 3.26 2.10 9.23
CA PRO A 69 3.09 0.70 9.60
C PRO A 69 2.23 0.49 10.84
N THR A 70 1.51 1.51 11.32
CA THR A 70 0.62 1.43 12.50
C THR A 70 -0.78 1.91 12.12
N ILE A 71 -1.80 1.43 12.83
CA ILE A 71 -3.19 1.82 12.57
C ILE A 71 -3.37 3.34 12.79
N SER A 72 -2.78 3.91 13.84
CA SER A 72 -2.87 5.35 14.13
C SER A 72 -2.26 6.17 12.98
N SER A 73 -1.04 5.84 12.53
CA SER A 73 -0.37 6.62 11.49
C SER A 73 -1.06 6.47 10.12
N LEU A 74 -1.59 5.29 9.81
CA LEU A 74 -2.36 5.06 8.59
C LEU A 74 -3.71 5.79 8.63
N ALA A 75 -4.38 5.79 9.77
CA ALA A 75 -5.62 6.52 9.96
C ALA A 75 -5.44 8.03 9.80
N ASP A 76 -4.36 8.59 10.36
CA ASP A 76 -4.03 10.01 10.21
C ASP A 76 -3.74 10.35 8.73
N PHE A 77 -2.98 9.51 8.03
CA PHE A 77 -2.71 9.69 6.60
C PHE A 77 -3.99 9.65 5.75
N LEU A 78 -4.87 8.68 5.99
CA LEU A 78 -6.15 8.55 5.29
C LEU A 78 -7.13 9.68 5.65
N GLY A 79 -7.12 10.17 6.88
CA GLY A 79 -7.90 11.33 7.31
C GLY A 79 -7.48 12.61 6.58
N LEU A 80 -6.16 12.81 6.41
CA LEU A 80 -5.63 13.94 5.63
C LEU A 80 -5.91 13.80 4.13
N ALA A 81 -5.81 12.58 3.56
CA ALA A 81 -6.07 12.33 2.15
C ALA A 81 -7.54 12.59 1.76
N ASN A 82 -8.50 12.19 2.61
CA ASN A 82 -9.93 12.50 2.40
C ASN A 82 -10.21 14.01 2.38
N THR A 83 -9.38 14.81 3.03
CA THR A 83 -9.50 16.28 3.01
C THR A 83 -8.93 16.88 1.71
N ASN A 84 -8.03 16.17 1.03
CA ASN A 84 -7.31 16.64 -0.17
C ASN A 84 -7.92 16.14 -1.50
N GLU A 85 -8.78 15.12 -1.47
CA GLU A 85 -9.49 14.63 -2.69
C GLU A 85 -10.53 15.64 -3.21
N LEU A 86 -10.97 16.62 -2.41
CA LEU A 86 -11.75 17.77 -2.89
C LEU A 86 -10.90 18.78 -3.70
N SER A 87 -9.57 18.66 -3.71
CA SER A 87 -8.67 19.60 -4.41
C SER A 87 -7.92 19.02 -5.63
N ASN A 88 -7.86 17.69 -5.83
CA ASN A 88 -6.86 17.10 -6.74
C ASN A 88 -7.39 16.22 -7.90
N VAL A 89 -8.61 16.43 -8.40
CA VAL A 89 -9.18 15.73 -9.57
C VAL A 89 -8.44 16.00 -10.91
N HIS A 90 -7.25 16.64 -10.92
CA HIS A 90 -6.54 17.05 -12.15
C HIS A 90 -5.15 16.43 -12.40
N GLN A 91 -4.74 15.30 -11.79
CA GLN A 91 -3.36 14.83 -12.01
C GLN A 91 -3.08 13.31 -12.11
N THR A 92 -4.08 12.49 -12.40
CA THR A 92 -3.91 11.03 -12.57
C THR A 92 -3.71 10.54 -14.02
N GLU A 93 -3.37 11.41 -14.97
CA GLU A 93 -3.14 10.98 -16.37
C GLU A 93 -1.66 10.92 -16.81
N ALA A 94 -0.70 11.45 -16.04
CA ALA A 94 0.67 11.63 -16.55
C ALA A 94 1.71 10.53 -16.22
N ARG A 95 1.35 9.44 -15.50
CA ARG A 95 2.35 8.43 -15.05
C ARG A 95 2.47 7.19 -15.94
N ASN A 96 1.52 6.93 -16.84
CA ASN A 96 1.49 5.68 -17.62
C ASN A 96 2.24 5.73 -18.97
N GLU A 97 2.93 6.81 -19.31
CA GLU A 97 3.63 6.94 -20.60
C GLU A 97 5.14 6.59 -20.58
N GLN A 98 5.74 6.41 -19.39
CA GLN A 98 7.21 6.25 -19.29
C GLN A 98 7.73 4.81 -19.32
N LEU A 99 6.86 3.78 -19.33
CA LEU A 99 7.30 2.37 -19.38
C LEU A 99 7.44 1.79 -20.81
N LYS A 100 7.15 2.55 -21.88
CA LYS A 100 7.31 2.09 -23.27
C LYS A 100 8.68 2.35 -23.91
N LYS A 101 9.59 3.12 -23.29
CA LYS A 101 10.91 3.46 -23.89
C LYS A 101 12.06 2.48 -23.60
N GLY A 102 11.85 1.46 -22.76
CA GLY A 102 12.90 0.51 -22.35
C GLY A 102 13.08 -0.76 -23.21
N LYS A 103 12.14 -1.09 -24.10
CA LYS A 103 12.15 -2.38 -24.83
C LYS A 103 12.83 -2.36 -26.21
N THR A 104 13.38 -1.22 -26.64
CA THR A 104 13.91 -1.07 -28.02
C THR A 104 15.40 -1.38 -28.16
N ARG A 105 16.20 -1.38 -27.08
CA ARG A 105 17.66 -1.62 -27.20
C ARG A 105 18.05 -3.10 -27.33
N ILE A 106 17.27 -4.04 -26.80
CA ILE A 106 17.67 -5.45 -26.73
C ILE A 106 17.47 -6.17 -28.09
N ASN A 107 16.44 -5.79 -28.87
CA ASN A 107 16.21 -6.36 -30.20
C ASN A 107 17.17 -5.87 -31.29
N GLN A 108 18.01 -4.87 -31.01
CA GLN A 108 19.06 -4.45 -31.95
C GLN A 108 20.33 -5.29 -31.79
N PHE A 109 20.63 -5.82 -30.60
CA PHE A 109 21.82 -6.64 -30.36
C PHE A 109 21.72 -8.06 -30.93
N LEU A 110 20.51 -8.61 -31.11
CA LEU A 110 20.32 -9.95 -31.69
C LEU A 110 20.40 -9.99 -33.23
N LYS A 111 20.38 -8.84 -33.93
CA LYS A 111 20.47 -8.80 -35.41
C LYS A 111 21.90 -8.76 -35.95
N ILE A 112 22.89 -8.44 -35.13
CA ILE A 112 24.31 -8.40 -35.55
C ILE A 112 24.99 -9.78 -35.46
N SER A 113 24.53 -10.66 -34.57
CA SER A 113 25.19 -11.95 -34.34
C SER A 113 24.94 -13.03 -35.41
N LYS A 114 24.04 -12.80 -36.38
CA LYS A 114 23.75 -13.76 -37.48
C LYS A 114 24.51 -13.52 -38.78
N ARG A 115 25.43 -12.55 -38.85
CA ARG A 115 26.23 -12.29 -40.07
C ARG A 115 27.70 -12.77 -40.02
N ASN A 116 28.21 -13.24 -38.89
CA ASN A 116 29.61 -13.70 -38.77
C ASN A 116 29.72 -15.24 -38.68
N ASN A 117 29.00 -15.96 -39.54
CA ASN A 117 29.19 -17.40 -39.74
C ASN A 117 28.89 -17.82 -41.20
N LEU A 118 29.52 -17.11 -42.14
CA LEU A 118 29.77 -17.56 -43.51
C LEU A 118 31.24 -17.29 -43.82
#